data_AF-A0A562Y8M0-F1
#
_entry.id   AF-A0A562Y8M0-F1
#
_cell.length_a   1.000
_cell.length_b   1.000
_cell.length_c   1.000
_cell.angle_alpha   90.00
_cell.angle_beta   90.00
_cell.angle_gamma   90.00
#
_symmetry.space_group_name_H-M   'P 1'
#
loop_
_entity.id
_entity.type
_entity.pdbx_description
1 polymer ?
#
loop_
_entity_poly.entity_id
_entity_poly.type
_entity_poly.pdbx_seq_one_letter_code
_entity_poly.pdbx_strand_id
1 'polypeptide(L)'
;MKEYKSLIKELEQKNGIEEKAEINFTDLSKVAEYLNTAKPQSHMKNHKFALLEYLTDLKSLSENKNATEIDFLTLKKNKLNSVTHFVNIKNGFSIRNNLIHSYALIGIIIDIILSISGFAKNYFYIPIFMLIFLIIGTIKHKKAKSENKILKL
;
A
#
# COMPACT_ATOMS: atom_id res chain seq x y z
N MET A 1 15.97 -13.79 4.86
CA MET A 1 16.55 -12.43 4.90
C MET A 1 17.64 -12.20 3.84
N LYS A 2 18.63 -13.10 3.68
CA LYS A 2 19.74 -12.90 2.71
C LYS A 2 19.25 -12.73 1.26
N GLU A 3 18.25 -13.50 0.85
CA GLU A 3 17.73 -13.52 -0.52
C GLU A 3 17.05 -12.20 -0.93
N TYR A 4 16.08 -11.71 -0.15
CA TYR A 4 15.44 -10.39 -0.39
C TYR A 4 16.46 -9.25 -0.43
N LYS A 5 17.38 -9.20 0.55
CA LYS A 5 18.40 -8.14 0.60
C LYS A 5 19.33 -8.18 -0.61
N SER A 6 19.67 -9.37 -1.10
CA SER A 6 20.49 -9.53 -2.29
C SER A 6 19.76 -9.04 -3.54
N LEU A 7 18.51 -9.47 -3.74
CA LEU A 7 17.70 -9.09 -4.90
C LEU A 7 17.41 -7.59 -4.94
N ILE A 8 17.02 -7.00 -3.80
CA ILE A 8 16.76 -5.56 -3.72
C ILE A 8 18.04 -4.78 -4.04
N LYS A 9 19.19 -5.16 -3.47
CA LYS A 9 20.47 -4.48 -3.73
C LYS A 9 20.89 -4.57 -5.21
N GLU A 10 20.63 -5.70 -5.86
CA GLU A 10 20.91 -5.88 -7.28
C GLU A 10 20.00 -4.99 -8.15
N LEU A 11 18.71 -4.89 -7.79
CA LEU A 11 17.75 -4.03 -8.48
C LEU A 11 18.03 -2.52 -8.25
N GLU A 12 18.49 -2.14 -7.05
CA GLU A 12 18.90 -0.76 -6.73
C GLU A 12 20.06 -0.27 -7.61
N GLN A 13 20.93 -1.17 -8.07
CA GLN A 13 22.04 -0.83 -8.98
C GLN A 13 21.56 -0.53 -10.41
N LYS A 14 20.34 -0.91 -10.77
CA LYS A 14 19.76 -0.67 -12.09
C LYS A 14 18.95 0.63 -12.07
N ASN A 15 19.49 1.67 -12.69
CA ASN A 15 18.86 2.99 -12.75
C ASN A 15 17.46 2.94 -13.40
N GLY A 16 16.50 3.65 -12.80
CA GLY A 16 15.16 3.89 -13.38
C GLY A 16 14.10 2.82 -13.09
N ILE A 17 14.43 1.73 -12.38
CA ILE A 17 13.41 0.71 -12.03
C ILE A 17 12.38 1.26 -11.04
N GLU A 18 12.80 2.04 -10.03
CA GLU A 18 11.89 2.63 -9.05
C GLU A 18 10.82 3.51 -9.71
N GLU A 19 11.21 4.26 -10.74
CA GLU A 19 10.30 5.13 -11.49
C GLU A 19 9.34 4.30 -12.34
N LYS A 20 9.86 3.37 -13.17
CA LYS A 20 9.03 2.53 -14.05
C LYS A 20 8.02 1.66 -13.30
N ALA A 21 8.40 1.15 -12.12
CA ALA A 21 7.54 0.31 -11.31
C ALA A 21 6.75 1.09 -10.25
N GLU A 22 6.93 2.40 -10.15
CA GLU A 22 6.35 3.25 -9.10
C GLU A 22 6.55 2.68 -7.68
N ILE A 23 7.75 2.22 -7.38
CA ILE A 23 8.11 1.63 -6.07
C ILE A 23 9.22 2.43 -5.40
N ASN A 24 9.48 2.11 -4.14
CA ASN A 24 10.65 2.55 -3.41
C ASN A 24 11.34 1.33 -2.79
N PHE A 25 12.62 1.11 -3.10
CA PHE A 25 13.38 -0.04 -2.63
C PHE A 25 13.64 -0.01 -1.11
N THR A 26 13.72 1.18 -0.52
CA THR A 26 13.78 1.33 0.94
C THR A 26 12.49 0.82 1.59
N ASP A 27 11.33 1.11 1.00
CA ASP A 27 10.05 0.63 1.49
C ASP A 27 9.84 -0.87 1.24
N LEU A 28 10.29 -1.41 0.10
CA LEU A 28 10.33 -2.85 -0.13
C LEU A 28 11.20 -3.57 0.91
N SER A 29 12.33 -2.98 1.29
CA SER A 29 13.21 -3.51 2.34
C SER A 29 12.51 -3.57 3.70
N LYS A 30 11.76 -2.53 4.07
CA LYS A 30 10.95 -2.53 5.30
C LYS A 30 9.88 -3.61 5.29
N VAL A 31 9.18 -3.78 4.16
CA VAL A 31 8.17 -4.83 4.00
C VAL A 31 8.81 -6.22 4.11
N ALA A 32 9.94 -6.44 3.44
CA ALA A 32 10.68 -7.70 3.53
C ALA A 32 11.16 -7.99 4.96
N GLU A 33 11.64 -6.99 5.69
CA GLU A 33 12.02 -7.11 7.09
C GLU A 33 10.84 -7.48 7.97
N TYR A 34 9.71 -6.79 7.83
CA TYR A 34 8.49 -7.09 8.57
C TYR A 34 8.00 -8.51 8.34
N LEU A 35 7.88 -8.93 7.07
CA LEU A 35 7.44 -10.29 6.77
C LEU A 35 8.39 -11.30 7.42
N ASN A 36 9.70 -11.05 7.40
CA ASN A 36 10.69 -11.94 7.99
C ASN A 36 10.63 -12.02 9.53
N THR A 37 10.41 -10.90 10.23
CA THR A 37 10.39 -10.84 11.70
C THR A 37 9.05 -11.22 12.32
N ALA A 38 7.95 -11.16 11.56
CA ALA A 38 6.63 -11.53 12.05
C ALA A 38 6.51 -13.04 12.36
N LYS A 39 5.80 -13.37 13.45
CA LYS A 39 5.56 -14.77 13.87
C LYS A 39 4.94 -15.58 12.72
N PRO A 40 5.36 -16.84 12.51
CA PRO A 40 4.92 -17.63 11.37
C PRO A 40 3.42 -17.97 11.49
N GLN A 41 2.61 -17.35 10.64
CA GLN A 41 1.25 -17.74 10.32
C GLN A 41 1.21 -18.24 8.87
N SER A 42 0.30 -19.15 8.52
CA SER A 42 0.19 -19.70 7.16
C SER A 42 0.12 -18.61 6.09
N HIS A 43 -0.68 -17.56 6.33
CA HIS A 43 -0.81 -16.40 5.43
C HIS A 43 0.50 -15.63 5.26
N MET A 44 1.33 -15.53 6.31
CA MET A 44 2.63 -14.84 6.25
C MET A 44 3.60 -15.54 5.29
N LYS A 45 3.54 -16.88 5.24
CA LYS A 45 4.35 -17.67 4.30
C LYS A 45 3.99 -17.33 2.86
N ASN A 46 2.69 -17.22 2.54
CA ASN A 46 2.23 -16.86 1.20
C ASN A 46 2.68 -15.45 0.79
N HIS A 47 2.59 -14.47 1.68
CA HIS A 47 3.04 -13.10 1.39
C HIS A 47 4.57 -12.99 1.25
N LYS A 48 5.34 -13.80 1.98
CA LYS A 48 6.79 -13.95 1.74
C LYS A 48 7.06 -14.44 0.33
N PHE A 49 6.45 -15.55 -0.06
CA PHE A 49 6.61 -16.10 -1.41
C PHE A 49 6.19 -15.10 -2.48
N ALA A 50 5.04 -14.43 -2.32
CA ALA A 50 4.58 -13.43 -3.27
C ALA A 50 5.56 -12.24 -3.42
N LEU A 51 6.17 -11.78 -2.32
CA LEU A 51 7.19 -10.73 -2.37
C LEU A 51 8.46 -11.21 -3.07
N LEU A 52 8.90 -12.44 -2.81
CA LEU A 52 10.07 -13.01 -3.46
C LEU A 52 9.85 -13.18 -4.96
N GLU A 53 8.69 -13.71 -5.33
CA GLU A 53 8.25 -13.89 -6.71
C GLU A 53 8.16 -12.55 -7.44
N TYR A 54 7.62 -11.51 -6.78
CA TYR A 54 7.63 -10.15 -7.32
C TYR A 54 9.04 -9.65 -7.62
N LEU A 55 9.99 -9.81 -6.69
CA LEU A 55 11.38 -9.34 -6.89
C LEU A 55 12.10 -10.10 -8.01
N THR A 56 11.88 -11.41 -8.10
CA THR A 56 12.45 -12.27 -9.16
C THR A 56 11.90 -11.90 -10.53
N ASP A 57 10.59 -11.67 -10.63
CA ASP A 57 9.97 -11.25 -11.88
C ASP A 57 10.35 -9.83 -12.26
N LEU A 58 10.48 -8.93 -11.26
CA LEU A 58 10.93 -7.56 -11.48
C LEU A 58 12.37 -7.55 -12.03
N LYS A 59 13.22 -8.44 -11.53
CA LYS A 59 14.57 -8.65 -12.08
C LYS A 59 14.51 -9.11 -13.53
N SER A 60 13.75 -10.17 -13.82
CA SER A 60 13.58 -10.68 -15.18
C SER A 60 13.06 -9.61 -16.14
N LEU A 61 12.08 -8.82 -15.68
CA LEU A 61 11.48 -7.74 -16.45
C LEU A 61 12.46 -6.58 -16.68
N SER A 62 13.30 -6.28 -15.69
CA SER A 62 14.36 -5.25 -15.82
C SER A 62 15.45 -5.60 -16.84
N GLU A 63 15.62 -6.89 -17.14
CA GLU A 63 16.61 -7.39 -18.11
C GLU A 63 16.02 -7.49 -19.52
N ASN A 64 14.68 -7.46 -19.63
CA ASN A 64 13.99 -7.48 -20.91
C ASN A 64 14.02 -6.08 -21.55
N LYS A 65 14.74 -5.97 -22.67
CA LYS A 65 14.84 -4.71 -23.45
C LYS A 65 13.52 -4.22 -24.03
N ASN A 66 12.54 -5.11 -24.16
CA ASN A 66 11.22 -4.81 -24.71
C ASN A 66 10.18 -4.49 -23.62
N ALA A 67 10.56 -4.53 -22.34
CA ALA A 67 9.64 -4.27 -21.25
C ALA A 67 9.19 -2.80 -21.26
N THR A 68 7.87 -2.62 -21.22
CA THR A 68 7.21 -1.32 -21.14
C THR A 68 6.86 -0.99 -19.71
N GLU A 69 6.65 0.29 -19.41
CA GLU A 69 6.16 0.76 -18.10
C GLU A 69 4.88 0.03 -17.65
N ILE A 70 3.98 -0.26 -18.59
CA ILE A 70 2.73 -1.00 -18.35
C ILE A 70 3.01 -2.39 -17.79
N ASP A 71 4.09 -3.06 -18.23
CA ASP A 71 4.47 -4.38 -17.72
C ASP A 71 4.89 -4.31 -16.25
N PHE A 72 5.63 -3.25 -15.87
CA PHE A 72 6.05 -3.03 -14.48
C PHE A 72 4.85 -2.73 -13.58
N LEU A 73 3.92 -1.88 -14.03
CA LEU A 73 2.68 -1.57 -13.30
C LEU A 73 1.78 -2.80 -13.15
N THR A 74 1.70 -3.63 -14.19
CA THR A 74 0.93 -4.88 -14.16
C THR A 74 1.52 -5.87 -13.16
N LEU A 75 2.84 -6.01 -13.15
CA LEU A 75 3.55 -6.86 -12.19
C LEU A 75 3.31 -6.39 -10.74
N LYS A 76 3.43 -5.09 -10.49
CA LYS A 76 3.11 -4.46 -9.19
C LYS A 76 1.67 -4.75 -8.77
N LYS A 77 0.71 -4.55 -9.67
CA LYS A 77 -0.71 -4.79 -9.39
C LYS A 77 -0.99 -6.24 -9.02
N ASN A 78 -0.40 -7.19 -9.75
CA ASN A 78 -0.71 -8.61 -9.59
C ASN A 78 -0.06 -9.22 -8.35
N LYS A 79 1.18 -8.82 -8.02
CA LYS A 79 1.97 -9.48 -6.96
C LYS A 79 2.19 -8.61 -5.74
N LEU A 80 2.61 -7.35 -5.93
CA LEU A 80 2.99 -6.47 -4.82
C LEU A 80 1.79 -5.90 -4.04
N ASN A 81 0.70 -5.54 -4.72
CA ASN A 81 -0.47 -4.92 -4.07
C ASN A 81 -1.07 -5.79 -2.96
N SER A 82 -1.11 -7.11 -3.15
CA SER A 82 -1.61 -8.05 -2.15
C SER A 82 -0.75 -8.05 -0.87
N VAL A 83 0.57 -7.97 -1.03
CA VAL A 83 1.54 -7.90 0.07
C VAL A 83 1.41 -6.55 0.78
N THR A 84 1.34 -5.46 0.03
CA THR A 84 1.18 -4.10 0.59
C THR A 84 -0.13 -3.97 1.36
N HIS A 85 -1.22 -4.55 0.86
CA HIS A 85 -2.51 -4.57 1.55
C HIS A 85 -2.43 -5.38 2.86
N PHE A 86 -1.78 -6.53 2.85
CA PHE A 86 -1.62 -7.36 4.04
C PHE A 86 -0.82 -6.65 5.14
N VAL A 87 0.33 -6.05 4.79
CA VAL A 87 1.15 -5.34 5.78
C VAL A 87 0.46 -4.07 6.31
N ASN A 88 -0.39 -3.43 5.49
CA ASN A 88 -1.25 -2.35 5.93
C ASN A 88 -2.21 -2.81 7.03
N ILE A 89 -2.97 -3.88 6.79
CA ILE A 89 -3.94 -4.41 7.76
C ILE A 89 -3.26 -4.92 9.03
N LYS A 90 -2.16 -5.67 8.91
CA LYS A 90 -1.58 -6.39 10.05
C LYS A 90 -0.60 -5.57 10.89
N ASN A 91 0.06 -4.58 10.32
CA ASN A 91 1.10 -3.82 11.03
C ASN A 91 0.88 -2.30 11.04
N GLY A 92 -0.21 -1.82 10.45
CA GLY A 92 -0.53 -0.40 10.37
C GLY A 92 0.35 0.36 9.37
N PHE A 93 0.94 -0.32 8.38
CA PHE A 93 1.56 0.36 7.24
C PHE A 93 0.50 1.16 6.46
N SER A 94 0.87 2.33 5.95
CA SER A 94 -0.03 3.24 5.25
C SER A 94 0.50 3.55 3.87
N ILE A 95 -0.31 3.39 2.83
CA ILE A 95 0.06 3.84 1.47
C ILE A 95 -0.14 5.36 1.40
N ARG A 96 0.93 6.08 1.03
CA ARG A 96 1.06 7.55 1.17
C ARG A 96 -0.12 8.36 0.64
N ASN A 97 -0.76 7.93 -0.44
CA ASN A 97 -1.78 8.74 -1.14
C ASN A 97 -3.24 8.41 -0.83
N ASN A 98 -3.56 7.32 -0.10
CA ASN A 98 -4.97 6.89 0.00
C ASN A 98 -5.61 7.09 1.37
N LEU A 99 -4.86 7.28 2.45
CA LEU A 99 -5.45 7.06 3.78
C LEU A 99 -6.43 8.16 4.22
N ILE A 100 -6.20 9.43 3.90
CA ILE A 100 -7.15 10.49 4.26
C ILE A 100 -8.35 10.46 3.30
N HIS A 101 -8.08 10.31 1.99
CA HIS A 101 -9.13 10.30 0.95
C HIS A 101 -10.06 9.09 1.05
N SER A 102 -9.54 7.89 1.34
CA SER A 102 -10.38 6.70 1.53
C SER A 102 -11.33 6.83 2.72
N TYR A 103 -10.87 7.42 3.83
CA TYR A 103 -11.75 7.65 4.99
C TYR A 103 -12.78 8.74 4.69
N ALA A 104 -12.36 9.84 4.07
CA ALA A 104 -13.29 10.89 3.65
C ALA A 104 -14.38 10.35 2.71
N LEU A 105 -14.02 9.47 1.77
CA LEU A 105 -14.96 8.85 0.84
C LEU A 105 -15.97 7.93 1.54
N ILE A 106 -15.54 7.17 2.56
CA ILE A 106 -16.46 6.39 3.42
C ILE A 106 -17.45 7.32 4.12
N GLY A 107 -16.96 8.43 4.68
CA GLY A 107 -17.81 9.43 5.33
C GLY A 107 -18.84 10.02 4.38
N ILE A 108 -18.43 10.36 3.15
CA ILE A 108 -19.32 10.87 2.09
C ILE A 108 -20.40 9.85 1.73
N ILE A 109 -20.06 8.56 1.59
CA ILE A 109 -21.05 7.52 1.28
C ILE A 109 -22.10 7.41 2.39
N ILE A 110 -21.67 7.38 3.65
CA ILE A 110 -22.58 7.35 4.80
C ILE A 110 -23.48 8.60 4.77
N ASP A 111 -22.88 9.75 4.49
CA ASP A 111 -23.61 11.01 4.45
C ASP A 111 -24.70 11.00 3.35
N ILE A 112 -24.39 10.48 2.16
CA ILE A 112 -25.35 10.34 1.04
C ILE A 112 -26.50 9.41 1.43
N ILE A 113 -26.20 8.25 2.03
CA ILE A 113 -27.23 7.29 2.47
C ILE A 113 -28.19 7.93 3.48
N LEU A 114 -27.65 8.68 4.44
CA LEU A 114 -28.44 9.39 5.45
C LEU A 114 -29.28 10.52 4.84
N SER A 115 -28.73 11.25 3.88
CA SER A 115 -29.48 12.27 3.15
C SER A 115 -30.65 11.68 2.36
N ILE A 116 -30.47 10.53 1.71
CA ILE A 116 -31.51 9.88 0.89
C ILE A 116 -32.57 9.18 1.76
N SER A 117 -32.18 8.61 2.91
CA SER A 117 -33.09 7.91 3.83
C SER A 117 -34.15 8.80 4.51
N GLY A 118 -34.15 10.11 4.23
CA GLY A 118 -35.20 11.04 4.68
C GLY A 118 -34.95 11.67 6.04
N PHE A 119 -33.86 11.31 6.74
CA PHE A 119 -33.41 12.01 7.96
C PHE A 119 -33.14 13.51 7.71
N ALA A 120 -32.75 13.87 6.48
CA ALA A 120 -32.47 15.25 6.08
C ALA A 120 -33.71 16.11 5.76
N LYS A 121 -34.93 15.55 5.74
CA LYS A 121 -36.13 16.31 5.32
C LYS A 121 -36.49 17.49 6.23
N ASN A 122 -36.02 17.49 7.48
CA ASN A 122 -36.41 18.48 8.49
C ASN A 122 -35.26 19.36 8.99
N TYR A 123 -34.04 19.22 8.46
CA TYR A 123 -32.85 19.96 8.91
C TYR A 123 -31.90 20.26 7.75
N PHE A 124 -31.11 21.33 7.87
CA PHE A 124 -29.98 21.59 6.98
C PHE A 124 -28.97 20.45 7.14
N TYR A 125 -28.80 19.62 6.11
CA TYR A 125 -27.93 18.46 6.17
C TYR A 125 -26.45 18.90 6.27
N ILE A 126 -25.78 18.54 7.36
CA ILE A 126 -24.35 18.75 7.55
C ILE A 126 -23.65 17.40 7.37
N PRO A 127 -22.60 17.29 6.52
CA PRO A 127 -21.85 16.06 6.30
C PRO A 127 -20.93 15.73 7.50
N ILE A 128 -21.57 15.38 8.62
CA ILE A 128 -20.91 15.13 9.91
C ILE A 128 -20.02 13.88 9.79
N PHE A 129 -20.42 12.87 9.03
CA PHE A 129 -19.62 11.65 8.89
C PHE A 129 -18.37 11.90 8.07
N MET A 130 -18.44 12.63 6.96
CA MET A 130 -17.25 13.09 6.24
C MET A 130 -16.26 13.79 7.19
N LEU A 131 -16.73 14.73 8.02
CA LEU A 131 -15.87 15.44 8.98
C LEU A 131 -15.23 14.48 10.01
N ILE A 132 -16.02 13.60 10.62
CA ILE A 132 -15.53 12.61 11.58
C ILE A 132 -14.47 11.71 10.94
N PHE A 133 -14.76 11.16 9.76
CA PHE A 133 -13.84 10.26 9.08
C PHE A 133 -12.58 10.98 8.58
N LEU A 134 -12.67 12.25 8.21
CA LEU A 134 -11.52 13.08 7.85
C LEU A 134 -10.59 13.31 9.05
N ILE A 135 -11.15 13.57 10.24
CA ILE A 135 -10.37 13.68 11.49
C ILE A 135 -9.69 12.35 11.80
N ILE A 136 -10.42 11.23 11.75
CA ILE A 136 -9.87 9.89 11.99
C ILE A 136 -8.74 9.58 11.00
N GLY A 137 -8.95 9.84 9.71
CA GLY A 137 -7.95 9.66 8.65
C GLY A 137 -6.69 10.48 8.93
N THR A 138 -6.85 11.73 9.37
CA THR A 138 -5.74 12.63 9.72
C THR A 138 -4.95 12.11 10.93
N ILE A 139 -5.62 11.65 11.99
CA ILE A 139 -4.95 11.08 13.18
C ILE A 139 -4.17 9.82 12.79
N LYS A 140 -4.78 8.91 12.02
CA LYS A 140 -4.10 7.69 11.54
C LYS A 140 -2.91 7.99 10.64
N HIS A 141 -3.03 8.97 9.76
CA HIS A 141 -1.92 9.39 8.91
C HIS A 141 -0.76 9.97 9.73
N LYS A 142 -1.05 10.86 10.70
CA LYS A 142 -0.03 11.39 11.61
C LYS A 142 0.69 10.29 12.39
N LYS A 143 -0.04 9.31 12.91
CA LYS A 143 0.53 8.15 13.63
C LYS A 143 1.40 7.28 12.72
N ALA A 144 0.93 6.95 11.51
CA ALA A 144 1.74 6.19 10.56
C ALA A 144 3.02 6.93 10.14
N LYS A 145 2.95 8.27 10.02
CA LYS A 145 4.10 9.13 9.76
C LYS A 145 5.13 9.08 10.89
N SER A 146 4.69 9.23 12.15
CA SER A 146 5.60 9.16 13.30
C SER A 146 6.25 7.79 13.48
N GLU A 147 5.56 6.72 13.07
CA GLU A 147 6.08 5.34 13.15
C GLU A 147 6.91 4.93 11.92
N ASN A 148 7.19 5.83 10.96
CA ASN A 148 7.87 5.52 9.69
C ASN A 148 7.21 4.39 8.87
N LYS A 149 5.89 4.26 9.01
CA LYS A 149 5.07 3.22 8.39
C LYS A 149 4.37 3.70 7.11
N ILE A 150 4.73 4.86 6.59
CA ILE A 150 4.24 5.33 5.30
C ILE A 150 5.07 4.67 4.19
N LEU A 151 4.40 3.92 3.31
CA LEU A 151 4.97 3.25 2.16
C LEU A 151 4.63 4.03 0.89
N LYS A 152 5.65 4.22 0.03
CA LYS A 152 5.56 4.66 -1.35
C LYS A 152 5.81 3.44 -2.26
N LEU A 153 4.86 2.51 -2.20
CA LEU A 153 4.87 1.24 -2.95
C LEU A 153 3.69 1.15 -3.91
#